data_AF-A0A6S7K2D3-F1
#
_entry.id   AF-A0A6S7K2D3-F1
#
_cell.length_a   1.000
_cell.length_b   1.000
_cell.length_c   1.000
_cell.angle_alpha   90.00
_cell.angle_beta   90.00
_cell.angle_gamma   90.00
#
_symmetry.space_group_name_H-M   'P 1'
#
loop_
_entity.id
_entity.type
_entity.pdbx_description
1 polymer ?
#
loop_
_entity_poly.entity_id
_entity_poly.type
_entity_poly.pdbx_seq_one_letter_code
_entity_poly.pdbx_strand_id
1 'polypeptide(L)'
;MDKCGIGTLTGTECGSISLKGCEVSEFQSLNACQRDVTGHLKMLNLCREGISSEKELILLRAGIFEGFAAANFMVCPKHRQSFGIEWRGRKKNCPVPASVASHRFKKHTGDRSVNKEMSEKIFHLTGLVIPIGS
;
A
#
# COMPACT_ATOMS: atom_id res chain seq x y z
N MET A 1 -22.31 2.61 7.01
CA MET A 1 -20.86 2.61 7.32
C MET A 1 -20.20 3.23 6.12
N ASP A 2 -20.02 4.56 6.14
CA ASP A 2 -19.83 5.31 4.89
C ASP A 2 -18.37 5.33 4.45
N LYS A 3 -17.46 5.00 5.38
CA LYS A 3 -16.04 4.78 5.11
C LYS A 3 -15.56 3.46 5.68
N CYS A 4 -14.63 2.84 4.96
CA CYS A 4 -13.87 1.68 5.41
C CYS A 4 -12.71 2.13 6.32
N GLY A 5 -12.05 1.19 6.99
CA GLY A 5 -10.95 1.53 7.91
C GLY A 5 -9.80 2.25 7.21
N ILE A 6 -9.42 1.85 6.00
CA ILE A 6 -8.38 2.54 5.21
C ILE A 6 -8.80 3.96 4.85
N GLY A 7 -10.05 4.17 4.44
CA GLY A 7 -10.56 5.50 4.12
C GLY A 7 -10.57 6.43 5.34
N THR A 8 -10.84 5.88 6.52
CA THR A 8 -10.78 6.61 7.79
C THR A 8 -9.33 6.98 8.15
N LEU A 9 -8.40 6.03 8.03
CA LEU A 9 -6.98 6.21 8.35
C LEU A 9 -6.26 7.19 7.41
N THR A 10 -6.55 7.10 6.12
CA THR A 10 -5.87 7.90 5.08
C THR A 10 -6.61 9.18 4.72
N GLY A 11 -7.82 9.38 5.24
CA GLY A 11 -8.70 10.50 4.87
C GLY A 11 -9.20 10.43 3.41
N THR A 12 -9.11 9.28 2.75
CA THR A 12 -9.48 9.12 1.32
C THR A 12 -10.87 8.50 1.13
N GLU A 13 -11.50 8.83 0.00
CA GLU A 13 -12.86 8.37 -0.30
C GLU A 13 -12.94 6.90 -0.69
N CYS A 14 -13.92 6.20 -0.11
CA CYS A 14 -14.24 4.81 -0.43
C CYS A 14 -14.90 4.67 -1.81
N GLY A 15 -15.08 3.44 -2.28
CA GLY A 15 -15.78 3.20 -3.54
C GLY A 15 -15.84 1.73 -3.96
N SER A 16 -16.69 1.49 -4.96
CA SER A 16 -16.78 0.23 -5.69
C SER A 16 -15.68 0.13 -6.76
N ILE A 17 -15.52 -1.07 -7.32
CA ILE A 17 -14.70 -1.33 -8.51
C ILE A 17 -15.54 -2.08 -9.54
N SER A 18 -15.24 -1.91 -10.82
CA SER A 18 -15.80 -2.75 -11.88
C SER A 18 -14.77 -3.80 -12.29
N LEU A 19 -15.12 -5.08 -12.15
CA LEU A 19 -14.29 -6.20 -12.58
C LEU A 19 -15.05 -6.95 -13.66
N LYS A 20 -14.52 -6.91 -14.90
CA LYS A 20 -15.11 -7.59 -16.07
C LYS A 20 -16.60 -7.25 -16.28
N GLY A 21 -16.99 -6.01 -15.99
CA GLY A 21 -18.38 -5.54 -16.10
C GLY A 21 -19.26 -5.80 -14.88
N CYS A 22 -18.78 -6.55 -13.87
CA CYS A 22 -19.49 -6.70 -12.59
C CYS A 22 -19.03 -5.63 -11.60
N GLU A 23 -19.96 -4.87 -11.04
CA GLU A 23 -19.67 -3.97 -9.94
C GLU A 23 -19.49 -4.76 -8.64
N VAL A 24 -18.36 -4.51 -7.97
CA VAL A 24 -18.08 -5.01 -6.63
C VAL A 24 -18.07 -3.81 -5.69
N SER A 25 -19.06 -3.75 -4.80
CA SER A 25 -19.25 -2.68 -3.82
C SER A 25 -19.19 -3.18 -2.36
N GLU A 26 -19.28 -4.49 -2.15
CA GLU A 26 -19.30 -5.09 -0.82
C GLU A 26 -17.96 -4.93 -0.10
N PHE A 27 -18.02 -4.54 1.19
CA PHE A 27 -16.83 -4.40 2.01
C PHE A 27 -16.46 -5.76 2.59
N GLN A 28 -15.17 -6.03 2.71
CA GLN A 28 -14.67 -7.28 3.30
C GLN A 28 -13.87 -6.99 4.57
N SER A 29 -13.88 -7.91 5.54
CA SER A 29 -12.98 -7.83 6.68
C SER A 29 -11.52 -7.84 6.22
N LEU A 30 -10.70 -6.96 6.79
CA LEU A 30 -9.26 -6.96 6.56
C LEU A 30 -8.63 -8.33 6.89
N ASN A 31 -9.15 -9.03 7.91
CA ASN A 31 -8.67 -10.37 8.28
C ASN A 31 -8.95 -11.44 7.21
N ALA A 32 -9.94 -11.22 6.35
CA ALA A 32 -10.22 -12.11 5.22
C ALA A 32 -9.33 -11.82 3.99
N CYS A 33 -8.52 -10.75 4.00
CA CYS A 33 -7.58 -10.43 2.94
C CYS A 33 -6.31 -11.29 3.07
N GLN A 34 -6.39 -12.57 2.69
CA GLN A 34 -5.32 -13.57 2.84
C GLN A 34 -4.78 -14.08 1.50
N ARG A 35 -4.89 -13.30 0.42
CA ARG A 35 -4.32 -13.69 -0.88
C ARG A 35 -2.79 -13.83 -0.77
N ASP A 36 -2.23 -14.83 -1.45
CA ASP A 36 -0.77 -14.98 -1.56
C ASP A 36 -0.16 -13.76 -2.26
N VAL A 37 0.85 -13.17 -1.63
CA VAL A 37 1.54 -11.98 -2.14
C VAL A 37 2.91 -12.32 -2.76
N THR A 38 3.32 -13.59 -2.74
CA THR A 38 4.69 -13.99 -3.11
C THR A 38 5.06 -13.57 -4.53
N GLY A 39 4.21 -13.89 -5.52
CA GLY A 39 4.44 -13.49 -6.90
C GLY A 39 4.45 -11.96 -7.09
N HIS A 40 3.60 -11.27 -6.32
CA HIS A 40 3.47 -9.81 -6.38
C HIS A 40 4.69 -9.08 -5.83
N LEU A 41 5.20 -9.52 -4.68
CA LEU A 41 6.42 -8.96 -4.08
C LEU A 41 7.63 -9.18 -4.98
N LYS A 42 7.74 -10.36 -5.61
CA LYS A 42 8.79 -10.65 -6.61
C LYS A 42 8.72 -9.70 -7.81
N MET A 43 7.52 -9.47 -8.36
CA MET A 43 7.32 -8.54 -9.47
C MET A 43 7.75 -7.10 -9.10
N LEU A 44 7.62 -6.73 -7.84
CA LEU A 44 8.03 -5.42 -7.30
C LEU A 44 9.46 -5.39 -6.76
N ASN A 45 10.27 -6.42 -6.99
CA ASN A 45 11.63 -6.54 -6.46
C ASN A 45 11.73 -6.34 -4.93
N LEU A 46 10.70 -6.78 -4.19
CA LEU A 46 10.65 -6.69 -2.73
C LEU A 46 11.05 -8.01 -2.08
N CYS A 47 11.81 -7.93 -0.99
CA CYS A 47 12.01 -9.07 -0.10
C CYS A 47 10.72 -9.39 0.65
N ARG A 48 10.48 -10.68 0.89
CA ARG A 48 9.32 -11.22 1.62
C ARG A 48 9.41 -11.03 3.14
N GLU A 49 10.55 -10.58 3.67
CA GLU A 49 10.78 -10.50 5.11
C GLU A 49 9.71 -9.61 5.78
N GLY A 50 8.84 -10.23 6.57
CA GLY A 50 7.77 -9.56 7.30
C GLY A 50 6.49 -9.25 6.51
N ILE A 51 6.29 -9.84 5.31
CA ILE A 51 5.05 -9.71 4.54
C ILE A 51 4.59 -11.09 4.03
N SER A 52 3.57 -11.63 4.69
CA SER A 52 3.01 -12.97 4.51
C SER A 52 1.60 -12.98 3.92
N SER A 53 0.86 -11.86 3.99
CA SER A 53 -0.52 -11.79 3.55
C SER A 53 -0.88 -10.48 2.85
N GLU A 54 -1.96 -10.50 2.08
CA GLU A 54 -2.54 -9.28 1.49
C GLU A 54 -2.91 -8.25 2.57
N LYS A 55 -3.38 -8.69 3.75
CA LYS A 55 -3.63 -7.82 4.90
C LYS A 55 -2.41 -6.99 5.28
N GLU A 56 -1.27 -7.64 5.48
CA GLU A 56 -0.02 -6.96 5.87
C GLU A 56 0.44 -6.00 4.78
N LEU A 57 0.32 -6.41 3.51
CA LEU A 57 0.61 -5.55 2.36
C LEU A 57 -0.27 -4.29 2.33
N ILE A 58 -1.58 -4.43 2.59
CA ILE A 58 -2.52 -3.32 2.66
C ILE A 58 -2.14 -2.34 3.78
N LEU A 59 -1.86 -2.87 4.98
CA LEU A 59 -1.49 -2.07 6.16
C LEU A 59 -0.19 -1.28 5.92
N LEU A 60 0.85 -1.95 5.43
CA LEU A 60 2.13 -1.32 5.12
C LEU A 60 2.00 -0.20 4.09
N ARG A 61 1.22 -0.42 3.02
CA ARG A 61 0.99 0.64 2.03
C ARG A 61 0.12 1.78 2.55
N ALA A 62 -0.70 1.55 3.57
CA ALA A 62 -1.50 2.56 4.24
C ALA A 62 -0.73 3.33 5.33
N GLY A 63 0.54 2.98 5.59
CA GLY A 63 1.38 3.63 6.60
C GLY A 63 1.25 3.03 8.00
N ILE A 64 0.69 1.83 8.13
CA ILE A 64 0.67 1.08 9.38
C ILE A 64 1.81 0.07 9.34
N PHE A 65 2.84 0.28 10.18
CA PHE A 65 4.07 -0.53 10.18
C PHE A 65 4.14 -1.56 11.31
N GLU A 66 3.24 -1.46 12.29
CA GLU A 66 3.17 -2.32 13.49
C GLU A 66 1.72 -2.71 13.82
N GLY A 67 1.54 -3.61 14.80
CA GLY A 67 0.21 -3.92 15.35
C GLY A 67 -0.74 -4.67 14.41
N PHE A 68 -0.22 -5.40 13.42
CA PHE A 68 -1.04 -6.05 12.39
C PHE A 68 -2.08 -7.02 12.96
N ALA A 69 -1.75 -7.74 14.02
CA ALA A 69 -2.68 -8.66 14.68
C ALA A 69 -3.92 -7.96 15.24
N ALA A 70 -3.75 -6.74 15.78
CA ALA A 70 -4.84 -5.95 16.36
C ALA A 70 -5.69 -5.22 15.30
N ALA A 71 -5.16 -5.06 14.08
CA ALA A 71 -5.89 -4.40 13.00
C ALA A 71 -7.10 -5.24 12.53
N ASN A 72 -8.29 -4.82 12.93
CA ASN A 72 -9.56 -5.44 12.56
C ASN A 72 -10.58 -4.37 12.14
N PHE A 73 -10.74 -4.19 10.82
CA PHE A 73 -11.73 -3.28 10.24
C PHE A 73 -12.17 -3.78 8.87
N MET A 74 -13.23 -3.18 8.33
CA MET A 74 -13.69 -3.45 6.97
C MET A 74 -12.90 -2.64 5.95
N VAL A 75 -12.58 -3.23 4.80
CA VAL A 75 -11.93 -2.59 3.65
C VAL A 75 -12.87 -2.59 2.44
N CYS A 76 -13.01 -1.45 1.77
CA CYS A 76 -13.83 -1.37 0.56
C CYS A 76 -13.08 -1.91 -0.66
N PRO A 77 -13.78 -2.28 -1.74
CA PRO A 77 -13.16 -2.82 -2.95
C PRO A 77 -12.10 -1.88 -3.56
N LYS A 78 -12.39 -0.57 -3.63
CA LYS A 78 -11.45 0.43 -4.16
C LYS A 78 -10.14 0.48 -3.38
N HIS A 79 -10.21 0.51 -2.04
CA HIS A 79 -9.01 0.55 -1.20
C HIS A 79 -8.27 -0.78 -1.20
N ARG A 80 -8.97 -1.91 -1.18
CA ARG A 80 -8.34 -3.23 -1.34
C ARG A 80 -7.59 -3.33 -2.67
N GLN A 81 -8.15 -2.81 -3.76
CA GLN A 81 -7.47 -2.78 -5.06
C GLN A 81 -6.24 -1.85 -5.04
N SER A 82 -6.36 -0.68 -4.40
CA SER A 82 -5.31 0.35 -4.37
C SER A 82 -4.14 -0.01 -3.46
N PHE A 83 -4.38 -0.74 -2.38
CA PHE A 83 -3.36 -1.06 -1.36
C PHE A 83 -2.96 -2.54 -1.38
N GLY A 84 -3.79 -3.44 -1.91
CA GLY A 84 -3.54 -4.88 -1.98
C GLY A 84 -2.77 -5.33 -3.23
N ILE A 85 -2.96 -6.58 -3.63
CA ILE A 85 -2.17 -7.22 -4.68
C ILE A 85 -2.42 -6.65 -6.10
N GLU A 86 -3.53 -5.92 -6.31
CA GLU A 86 -3.85 -5.35 -7.63
C GLU A 86 -3.08 -4.07 -7.94
N TRP A 87 -2.37 -3.51 -6.97
CA TRP A 87 -1.56 -2.32 -7.16
C TRP A 87 -0.32 -2.60 -8.01
N ARG A 88 -0.05 -1.79 -9.04
CA ARG A 88 1.01 -2.06 -10.05
C ARG A 88 2.21 -1.10 -10.04
N GLY A 89 2.39 -0.25 -9.02
CA GLY A 89 3.62 0.54 -8.85
C GLY A 89 4.07 1.36 -10.07
N ARG A 90 3.16 2.13 -10.69
CA ARG A 90 3.40 2.79 -11.99
C ARG A 90 4.19 4.11 -11.92
N LYS A 91 5.19 4.26 -11.05
CA LYS A 91 5.98 5.50 -10.99
C LYS A 91 7.33 5.32 -11.66
N LYS A 92 7.56 6.06 -12.77
CA LYS A 92 8.86 6.12 -13.46
C LYS A 92 9.89 6.98 -12.71
N ASN A 93 9.40 7.92 -11.90
CA ASN A 93 10.23 8.84 -11.13
C ASN A 93 10.21 8.47 -9.65
N CYS A 94 11.31 8.75 -8.96
CA CYS A 94 11.43 8.59 -7.52
C CYS A 94 10.28 9.34 -6.81
N PRO A 95 9.45 8.65 -6.00
CA PRO A 95 8.36 9.28 -5.25
C PRO A 95 8.82 9.88 -3.92
N VAL A 96 10.08 9.66 -3.53
CA VAL A 96 10.63 10.10 -2.24
C VAL A 96 10.78 11.64 -2.24
N PRO A 97 10.32 12.35 -1.20
CA PRO A 97 10.46 13.80 -1.12
C PRO A 97 11.93 14.24 -1.22
N ALA A 98 12.18 15.32 -1.97
CA ALA A 98 13.54 15.86 -2.17
C ALA A 98 14.23 16.29 -0.87
N SER A 99 13.49 16.51 0.22
CA SER A 99 14.04 16.80 1.55
C SER A 99 14.76 15.61 2.19
N VAL A 100 14.43 14.39 1.79
CA VAL A 100 15.02 13.15 2.34
C VAL A 100 15.64 12.25 1.28
N ALA A 101 15.44 12.56 -0.01
CA ALA A 101 16.08 11.86 -1.11
C ALA A 101 17.54 12.29 -1.24
N SER A 102 18.45 11.34 -1.43
CA SER A 102 19.89 11.61 -1.63
C SER A 102 20.25 12.12 -3.02
N HIS A 103 19.27 12.25 -3.93
CA HIS A 103 19.52 12.61 -5.32
C HIS A 103 19.41 14.12 -5.54
N ARG A 104 20.32 14.69 -6.35
CA ARG A 104 20.51 16.14 -6.47
C ARG A 104 19.40 16.85 -7.26
N PHE A 105 18.72 16.17 -8.18
CA PHE A 105 17.69 16.77 -9.04
C PHE A 105 16.27 16.40 -8.58
N LYS A 106 15.28 17.25 -8.90
CA LYS A 106 13.87 17.02 -8.51
C LYS A 106 13.17 15.91 -9.30
N LYS A 107 13.70 15.53 -10.46
CA LYS A 107 13.19 14.45 -11.31
C LYS A 107 14.34 13.46 -11.57
N HIS A 108 14.36 12.39 -10.78
CA HIS A 108 15.22 11.24 -11.03
C HIS A 108 14.37 10.02 -11.32
N THR A 109 14.82 9.23 -12.29
CA THR A 109 14.31 7.87 -12.51
C THR A 109 14.49 7.08 -11.23
N GLY A 110 13.47 6.31 -10.84
CA GLY A 110 13.61 5.39 -9.71
C GLY A 110 14.71 4.36 -9.98
N ASP A 111 15.62 4.17 -9.03
CA ASP A 111 16.73 3.21 -9.11
C ASP A 111 16.37 1.86 -8.48
N ARG A 112 15.46 1.86 -7.50
CA ARG A 112 15.01 0.69 -6.75
C ARG A 112 13.58 0.88 -6.24
N SER A 113 12.96 -0.21 -5.83
CA SER A 113 11.65 -0.19 -5.18
C SER A 113 11.75 0.20 -3.71
N VAL A 114 10.78 0.98 -3.23
CA VAL A 114 10.69 1.33 -1.80
C VAL A 114 10.31 0.11 -0.97
N ASN A 115 11.21 -0.35 -0.09
CA ASN A 115 10.94 -1.47 0.81
C ASN A 115 10.25 -1.00 2.12
N LYS A 116 9.91 -1.94 3.02
CA LYS A 116 9.25 -1.66 4.30
C LYS A 116 10.04 -0.64 5.13
N GLU A 117 11.31 -0.90 5.37
CA GLU A 117 12.18 -0.04 6.20
C GLU A 117 12.28 1.38 5.64
N MET A 118 12.44 1.51 4.32
CA MET A 118 12.47 2.80 3.64
C MET A 118 11.14 3.55 3.79
N SER A 119 10.01 2.88 3.57
CA SER A 119 8.67 3.46 3.69
C SER A 119 8.42 4.00 5.10
N GLU A 120 8.74 3.20 6.11
CA GLU A 120 8.62 3.55 7.52
C GLU A 120 9.53 4.73 7.90
N LYS A 121 10.80 4.68 7.47
CA LYS A 121 11.75 5.77 7.72
C LYS A 121 11.31 7.07 7.06
N ILE A 122 10.84 7.03 5.82
CA ILE A 122 10.32 8.21 5.12
C ILE A 122 9.10 8.75 5.86
N PHE A 123 8.19 7.88 6.30
CA PHE A 123 7.01 8.28 7.06
C PHE A 123 7.40 8.97 8.38
N HIS A 124 8.33 8.41 9.15
CA HIS A 124 8.81 9.04 10.39
C HIS A 124 9.50 10.39 10.16
N LEU A 125 10.24 10.55 9.06
CA LEU A 125 10.95 11.80 8.75
C LEU A 125 10.05 12.89 8.16
N THR A 126 8.96 12.52 7.46
CA THR A 126 8.21 13.46 6.62
C THR A 126 6.71 13.50 6.90
N GLY A 127 6.16 12.52 7.62
CA GLY A 127 4.72 12.28 7.76
C GLY A 127 4.06 11.78 6.48
N LEU A 128 4.81 11.56 5.39
CA LEU A 128 4.28 11.13 4.10
C LEU A 128 4.45 9.62 3.92
N VAL A 129 3.37 8.92 3.61
CA VAL A 129 3.41 7.49 3.31
C VAL A 129 3.80 7.31 1.84
N ILE A 130 4.94 6.68 1.60
CA ILE A 130 5.33 6.18 0.29
C ILE A 130 5.06 4.67 0.25
N PRO A 131 4.06 4.19 -0.52
CA PRO A 131 3.68 2.79 -0.52
C PRO A 131 4.85 1.87 -0.89
N ILE A 132 4.98 0.74 -0.19
CA ILE A 132 5.99 -0.26 -0.53
C ILE A 132 5.82 -0.78 -1.97
N GLY A 133 6.96 -0.94 -2.65
CA GLY A 133 7.07 -1.32 -4.06
C GLY A 133 7.01 -0.14 -5.03
N SER A 134 6.96 1.11 -4.54
CA SER A 134 6.93 2.31 -5.40
C SER A 134 8.27 2.63 -6.01
#